data_AF-A0A6A6V4W3-F1
#
_entry.id   AF-A0A6A6V4W3-F1
#
_cell.length_a   1.000
_cell.length_b   1.000
_cell.length_c   1.000
_cell.angle_alpha   90.00
_cell.angle_beta   90.00
_cell.angle_gamma   90.00
#
_symmetry.space_group_name_H-M   'P 1'
#
loop_
_entity.id
_entity.type
_entity.pdbx_description
1 polymer ?
#
loop_
_entity_poly.entity_id
_entity_poly.type
_entity_poly.pdbx_seq_one_letter_code
_entity_poly.pdbx_strand_id
1 'polypeptide(L)'
;MEPPFSPSRQADDRRPALWAISIVFPTLALASLCARFYTRAQILRNVGLDDMMVAAAMVLSFGVSATAIVQLLLGGLGRHSEFATPAMILAFAKSLYATILIYNAAQFATKISFLILYRRLFPDSIIKMLCDGGMAFLGLWFIAQQILSAISCESLMMIAPTYRGGCIANATVLLVNAVVNIATDFMIFLIPVQPVLNLRMSIRRKAQILLVFCLGLVACAISIVRLLEATKIKSAIDPLWDSAETTYWSIIELNVGILCACLSTLRPLIQKFAPGLLGSADNYSHKLPTIQTWTGASGTVSGDRGRDIHKDLEFGSTTELRADGGVSGKPGSSVGGDSFDGERGNEGFIGGSGKV
;
A
#
# COMPACT_ATOMS: atom_id res chain seq x y z
N MET A 1 -16.21 -11.09 -56.54
CA MET A 1 -15.55 -11.31 -55.24
C MET A 1 -15.93 -10.12 -54.37
N GLU A 2 -16.97 -10.26 -53.56
CA GLU A 2 -17.21 -9.32 -52.45
C GLU A 2 -15.98 -9.40 -51.53
N PRO A 3 -15.49 -8.27 -51.00
CA PRO A 3 -14.48 -8.33 -49.95
C PRO A 3 -15.08 -9.14 -48.79
N PRO A 4 -14.40 -10.17 -48.27
CA PRO A 4 -14.99 -11.08 -47.28
C PRO A 4 -15.32 -10.42 -45.93
N PHE A 5 -15.03 -9.12 -45.75
CA PHE A 5 -15.17 -8.40 -44.49
C PHE A 5 -15.74 -7.00 -44.70
N SER A 6 -16.61 -6.58 -43.78
CA SER A 6 -17.21 -5.25 -43.81
C SER A 6 -16.13 -4.17 -43.59
N PRO A 7 -16.15 -3.07 -44.34
CA PRO A 7 -15.18 -1.98 -44.19
C PRO A 7 -15.21 -1.33 -42.80
N SER A 8 -16.31 -1.47 -42.06
CA SER A 8 -16.42 -1.03 -40.66
C SER A 8 -15.47 -1.80 -39.73
N ARG A 9 -15.33 -3.11 -39.90
CA ARG A 9 -14.47 -3.97 -39.05
C ARG A 9 -12.97 -3.70 -39.27
N GLN A 10 -12.61 -3.16 -40.43
CA GLN A 10 -11.24 -2.74 -40.72
C GLN A 10 -10.92 -1.35 -40.14
N ALA A 11 -11.93 -0.51 -39.94
CA ALA A 11 -11.80 0.81 -39.32
C ALA A 11 -11.81 0.75 -37.79
N ASP A 12 -12.35 -0.33 -37.21
CA ASP A 12 -12.39 -0.56 -35.77
C ASP A 12 -10.97 -0.80 -35.21
N ASP A 13 -10.49 0.14 -34.38
CA ASP A 13 -9.15 0.11 -33.79
C ASP A 13 -9.19 0.49 -32.30
N ARG A 14 -8.83 -0.45 -31.42
CA ARG A 14 -8.79 -0.21 -29.96
C ARG A 14 -7.45 0.37 -29.49
N ARG A 15 -6.43 0.43 -30.35
CA ARG A 15 -5.06 0.87 -30.02
C ARG A 15 -4.97 2.27 -29.39
N PRO A 16 -5.74 3.29 -29.82
CA PRO A 16 -5.66 4.61 -29.20
C PRO A 16 -6.02 4.59 -27.70
N ALA A 17 -7.02 3.79 -27.32
CA ALA A 17 -7.38 3.61 -25.92
C ALA A 17 -6.27 2.92 -25.12
N LEU A 18 -5.58 1.93 -25.72
CA LEU A 18 -4.44 1.26 -25.10
C LEU A 18 -3.30 2.21 -24.78
N TRP A 19 -2.95 3.06 -25.74
CA TRP A 19 -1.94 4.09 -25.56
C TRP A 19 -2.30 5.04 -24.44
N ALA A 20 -3.53 5.56 -24.44
CA ALA A 20 -3.99 6.48 -23.41
C ALA A 20 -3.93 5.84 -22.01
N ILE A 21 -4.45 4.62 -21.85
CA ILE A 21 -4.50 3.93 -20.56
C ILE A 21 -3.09 3.57 -20.06
N SER A 22 -2.22 3.08 -20.95
CA SER A 22 -0.84 2.69 -20.61
C SER A 22 0.06 3.87 -20.22
N ILE A 23 -0.37 5.11 -20.46
CA ILE A 23 0.36 6.32 -20.08
C ILE A 23 -0.31 6.98 -18.87
N VAL A 24 -1.63 7.22 -18.94
CA VAL A 24 -2.35 8.02 -17.93
C VAL A 24 -2.38 7.33 -16.57
N PHE A 25 -2.69 6.03 -16.51
CA PHE A 25 -2.80 5.34 -15.21
C PHE A 25 -1.44 5.18 -14.51
N PRO A 26 -0.37 4.74 -15.18
CA PRO A 26 0.96 4.70 -14.57
C PRO A 26 1.49 6.07 -14.16
N THR A 27 1.24 7.12 -14.94
CA THR A 27 1.69 8.48 -14.55
C THR A 27 0.97 9.00 -13.31
N LEU A 28 -0.36 8.77 -13.20
CA LEU A 28 -1.12 9.08 -12.00
C LEU A 28 -0.61 8.27 -10.79
N ALA A 29 -0.38 6.97 -10.97
CA ALA A 29 0.17 6.12 -9.92
C ALA A 29 1.56 6.58 -9.47
N LEU A 30 2.43 6.94 -10.42
CA LEU A 30 3.76 7.49 -10.12
C LEU A 30 3.67 8.79 -9.33
N ALA A 31 2.81 9.74 -9.74
CA ALA A 31 2.62 10.99 -9.03
C ALA A 31 2.16 10.75 -7.59
N SER A 32 1.25 9.81 -7.37
CA SER A 32 0.78 9.43 -6.03
C SER A 32 1.88 8.79 -5.18
N LEU A 33 2.75 7.98 -5.80
CA LEU A 33 3.89 7.34 -5.14
C LEU A 33 4.94 8.39 -4.73
N CYS A 34 5.25 9.35 -5.60
CA CYS A 34 6.14 10.45 -5.28
C CYS A 34 5.60 11.27 -4.09
N ALA A 35 4.30 11.58 -4.09
CA ALA A 35 3.65 12.26 -2.97
C ALA A 35 3.72 11.44 -1.68
N ARG A 36 3.54 10.11 -1.76
CA ARG A 36 3.70 9.19 -0.62
C ARG A 36 5.11 9.24 -0.07
N PHE A 37 6.12 9.09 -0.93
CA PHE A 37 7.53 9.14 -0.51
C PHE A 37 7.89 10.47 0.12
N TYR A 38 7.45 11.58 -0.46
CA TYR A 38 7.63 12.90 0.14
C TYR A 38 7.02 12.98 1.54
N THR A 39 5.77 12.51 1.70
CA THR A 39 5.09 12.47 2.99
C THR A 39 5.84 11.61 4.01
N ARG A 40 6.27 10.41 3.62
CA ARG A 40 6.94 9.45 4.51
C ARG A 40 8.36 9.87 4.88
N ALA A 41 9.13 10.39 3.92
CA ALA A 41 10.51 10.79 4.13
C ALA A 41 10.61 12.15 4.83
N GLN A 42 9.83 13.15 4.41
CA GLN A 42 10.00 14.52 4.88
C GLN A 42 9.06 14.88 6.05
N ILE A 43 7.79 14.43 6.01
CA ILE A 43 6.80 14.80 7.03
C ILE A 43 6.84 13.82 8.20
N LEU A 44 6.77 12.52 7.92
CA LEU A 44 6.72 11.47 8.94
C LEU A 44 8.11 10.95 9.35
N ARG A 45 9.15 11.25 8.56
CA ARG A 45 10.55 10.81 8.76
C ARG A 45 10.69 9.31 9.05
N ASN A 46 9.85 8.50 8.42
CA ASN A 46 9.78 7.07 8.67
C ASN A 46 9.32 6.32 7.42
N VAL A 47 10.29 5.89 6.60
CA VAL A 47 10.08 5.04 5.43
C VAL A 47 10.01 3.60 5.87
N GLY A 48 8.88 2.95 5.60
CA GLY A 48 8.64 1.55 5.93
C GLY A 48 8.98 0.59 4.80
N LEU A 49 9.03 -0.71 5.10
CA LEU A 49 9.11 -1.76 4.09
C LEU A 49 7.89 -1.75 3.15
N ASP A 50 6.74 -1.26 3.63
CA ASP A 50 5.54 -1.08 2.80
C ASP A 50 5.80 -0.13 1.63
N ASP A 51 6.57 0.95 1.83
CA ASP A 51 6.90 1.94 0.82
C ASP A 51 7.81 1.35 -0.27
N MET A 52 8.76 0.48 0.11
CA MET A 52 9.63 -0.23 -0.83
C MET A 52 8.86 -1.22 -1.69
N MET A 53 7.88 -1.92 -1.11
CA MET A 53 7.04 -2.86 -1.85
C MET A 53 6.12 -2.14 -2.85
N VAL A 54 5.56 -0.97 -2.51
CA VAL A 54 4.82 -0.16 -3.50
C VAL A 54 5.74 0.34 -4.61
N ALA A 55 6.96 0.75 -4.29
CA ALA A 55 7.93 1.16 -5.31
C ALA A 55 8.29 0.02 -6.26
N ALA A 56 8.51 -1.19 -5.72
CA ALA A 56 8.74 -2.39 -6.54
C ALA A 56 7.52 -2.70 -7.42
N ALA A 57 6.30 -2.62 -6.88
CA ALA A 57 5.07 -2.77 -7.66
C ALA A 57 4.96 -1.75 -8.79
N MET A 58 5.39 -0.50 -8.55
CA MET A 58 5.39 0.57 -9.57
C MET A 58 6.37 0.28 -10.71
N VAL A 59 7.59 -0.18 -10.39
CA VAL A 59 8.56 -0.60 -11.42
C VAL A 59 7.99 -1.74 -12.27
N LEU A 60 7.35 -2.72 -11.63
CA LEU A 60 6.71 -3.82 -12.36
C LEU A 60 5.50 -3.34 -13.18
N SER A 61 4.74 -2.35 -12.71
CA SER A 61 3.65 -1.72 -13.48
C SER A 61 4.13 -1.04 -14.76
N PHE A 62 5.29 -0.36 -14.70
CA PHE A 62 5.94 0.14 -15.92
C PHE A 62 6.34 -1.00 -16.86
N GLY A 63 6.82 -2.12 -16.32
CA GLY A 63 7.08 -3.33 -17.09
C GLY A 63 5.84 -3.84 -17.84
N VAL A 64 4.70 -3.96 -17.16
CA VAL A 64 3.41 -4.35 -17.77
C VAL A 64 2.99 -3.38 -18.87
N SER A 65 3.13 -2.07 -18.63
CA SER A 65 2.77 -1.05 -19.61
C SER A 65 3.69 -1.09 -20.83
N ALA A 66 5.00 -1.32 -20.62
CA ALA A 66 5.97 -1.46 -21.69
C ALA A 66 5.70 -2.72 -22.55
N THR A 67 5.42 -3.86 -21.93
CA THR A 67 5.08 -5.08 -22.68
C THR A 67 3.75 -4.96 -23.41
N ALA A 68 2.77 -4.22 -22.87
CA ALA A 68 1.52 -3.91 -23.56
C ALA A 68 1.74 -3.02 -24.81
N ILE A 69 2.66 -2.03 -24.72
CA ILE A 69 3.07 -1.22 -25.88
C ILE A 69 3.76 -2.10 -26.94
N VAL A 70 4.60 -3.04 -26.53
CA VAL A 70 5.24 -4.01 -27.45
C VAL A 70 4.19 -4.88 -28.14
N GLN A 71 3.18 -5.38 -27.42
CA GLN A 71 2.06 -6.14 -28.01
C GLN A 71 1.30 -5.32 -29.05
N LEU A 72 1.16 -4.02 -28.83
CA LEU A 72 0.47 -3.12 -29.76
C LEU A 72 1.28 -2.85 -31.02
N LEU A 73 2.58 -2.56 -30.86
CA LEU A 73 3.46 -2.19 -31.96
C LEU A 73 3.85 -3.40 -32.83
N LEU A 74 4.18 -4.52 -32.19
CA LEU A 74 4.73 -5.71 -32.86
C LEU A 74 3.73 -6.87 -32.91
N GLY A 75 2.85 -6.97 -31.92
CA GLY A 75 1.93 -8.11 -31.75
C GLY A 75 0.59 -7.98 -32.47
N GLY A 76 0.26 -6.80 -32.99
CA GLY A 76 -1.02 -6.57 -33.66
C GLY A 76 -2.22 -6.37 -32.73
N LEU A 77 -2.00 -6.31 -31.41
CA LEU A 77 -3.03 -6.14 -30.38
C LEU A 77 -3.99 -4.98 -30.70
N GLY A 78 -5.29 -5.19 -30.49
CA GLY A 78 -6.33 -4.17 -30.73
C GLY A 78 -6.79 -4.05 -32.19
N ARG A 79 -6.32 -4.93 -33.09
CA ARG A 79 -6.93 -5.18 -34.41
C ARG A 79 -7.52 -6.59 -34.45
N HIS A 80 -8.48 -6.81 -35.33
CA HIS A 80 -9.02 -8.15 -35.58
C HIS A 80 -7.92 -9.11 -36.06
N SER A 81 -7.99 -10.35 -35.56
CA SER A 81 -6.98 -11.40 -35.80
C SER A 81 -6.82 -11.76 -37.27
N GLU A 82 -7.88 -11.55 -38.04
CA GLU A 82 -7.96 -11.79 -39.48
C GLU A 82 -6.92 -10.98 -40.28
N PHE A 83 -6.44 -9.86 -39.74
CA PHE A 83 -5.42 -9.00 -40.38
C PHE A 83 -4.01 -9.18 -39.80
N ALA A 84 -3.80 -10.17 -38.92
CA ALA A 84 -2.52 -10.40 -38.26
C ALA A 84 -1.62 -11.35 -39.07
N THR A 85 -0.35 -10.98 -39.22
CA THR A 85 0.65 -11.88 -39.81
C THR A 85 1.13 -12.91 -38.79
N PRO A 86 1.61 -14.09 -39.21
CA PRO A 86 2.15 -15.11 -38.29
C PRO A 86 3.29 -14.57 -37.40
N ALA A 87 4.12 -13.66 -37.92
CA ALA A 87 5.17 -13.01 -37.17
C ALA A 87 4.62 -12.12 -36.04
N MET A 88 3.51 -11.41 -36.29
CA MET A 88 2.83 -10.60 -35.28
C MET A 88 2.22 -11.47 -34.19
N ILE A 89 1.59 -12.59 -34.55
CA ILE A 89 1.01 -13.53 -33.58
C ILE A 89 2.11 -14.10 -32.67
N LEU A 90 3.27 -14.45 -33.22
CA LEU A 90 4.40 -14.92 -32.41
C LEU A 90 4.97 -13.84 -31.48
N ALA A 91 5.09 -12.61 -31.97
CA ALA A 91 5.53 -11.46 -31.15
C ALA A 91 4.53 -11.17 -30.03
N PHE A 92 3.24 -11.27 -30.32
CA PHE A 92 2.16 -11.14 -29.34
C PHE A 92 2.25 -12.23 -28.27
N ALA A 93 2.34 -13.52 -28.63
CA ALA A 93 2.42 -14.61 -27.67
C ALA A 93 3.61 -14.46 -26.70
N LYS A 94 4.79 -14.11 -27.22
CA LYS A 94 5.99 -13.86 -26.39
C LYS A 94 5.83 -12.69 -25.42
N SER A 95 5.27 -11.58 -25.91
CA SER A 95 5.06 -10.38 -25.08
C SER A 95 3.90 -10.55 -24.10
N LEU A 96 2.87 -11.31 -24.45
CA LEU A 96 1.79 -11.70 -23.55
C LEU A 96 2.32 -12.57 -22.41
N TYR A 97 3.16 -13.56 -22.71
CA TYR A 97 3.80 -14.38 -21.67
C TYR A 97 4.62 -13.53 -20.69
N ALA A 98 5.47 -12.63 -21.20
CA ALA A 98 6.20 -11.70 -20.35
C ALA A 98 5.26 -10.82 -19.50
N THR A 99 4.17 -10.34 -20.08
CA THR A 99 3.16 -9.54 -19.38
C THR A 99 2.53 -10.30 -18.23
N ILE A 100 2.17 -11.57 -18.43
CA ILE A 100 1.57 -12.41 -17.37
C ILE A 100 2.52 -12.53 -16.17
N LEU A 101 3.81 -12.83 -16.41
CA LEU A 101 4.78 -13.00 -15.32
C LEU A 101 4.98 -11.70 -14.53
N ILE A 102 5.20 -10.59 -15.23
CA ILE A 102 5.42 -9.27 -14.63
C ILE A 102 4.17 -8.80 -13.89
N TYR A 103 2.99 -8.99 -14.49
CA TYR A 103 1.71 -8.65 -13.89
C TYR A 103 1.47 -9.42 -12.58
N ASN A 104 1.70 -10.73 -12.56
CA ASN A 104 1.55 -11.54 -11.35
C ASN A 104 2.51 -11.07 -10.24
N ALA A 105 3.76 -10.72 -10.60
CA ALA A 105 4.71 -10.17 -9.65
C ALA A 105 4.26 -8.80 -9.10
N ALA A 106 3.71 -7.94 -9.96
CA ALA A 106 3.21 -6.63 -9.57
C ALA A 106 2.00 -6.72 -8.63
N GLN A 107 1.06 -7.63 -8.92
CA GLN A 107 -0.07 -7.96 -8.05
C GLN A 107 0.39 -8.46 -6.68
N PHE A 108 1.33 -9.40 -6.67
CA PHE A 108 1.92 -9.91 -5.42
C PHE A 108 2.54 -8.77 -4.60
N ALA A 109 3.41 -7.95 -5.19
CA ALA A 109 4.05 -6.83 -4.50
C ALA A 109 3.03 -5.81 -3.95
N THR A 110 1.98 -5.51 -4.71
CA THR A 110 0.89 -4.60 -4.28
C THR A 110 0.14 -5.16 -3.08
N LYS A 111 -0.26 -6.44 -3.12
CA LYS A 111 -0.99 -7.12 -2.03
C LYS A 111 -0.16 -7.25 -0.76
N ILE A 112 1.13 -7.59 -0.90
CA ILE A 112 2.06 -7.63 0.23
C ILE A 112 2.19 -6.25 0.88
N SER A 113 2.26 -5.17 0.09
CA SER A 113 2.29 -3.82 0.65
C SER A 113 1.05 -3.50 1.50
N PHE A 114 -0.15 -3.88 1.05
CA PHE A 114 -1.38 -3.73 1.84
C PHE A 114 -1.34 -4.51 3.16
N LEU A 115 -0.88 -5.77 3.14
CA LEU A 115 -0.78 -6.57 4.36
C LEU A 115 0.23 -5.99 5.36
N ILE A 116 1.40 -5.51 4.89
CA ILE A 116 2.39 -4.85 5.74
C ILE A 116 1.80 -3.55 6.32
N LEU A 117 1.07 -2.78 5.51
CA LEU A 117 0.38 -1.57 5.96
C LEU A 117 -0.65 -1.88 7.06
N TYR A 118 -1.46 -2.94 6.90
CA TYR A 118 -2.45 -3.35 7.89
C TYR A 118 -1.81 -3.84 9.18
N ARG A 119 -0.77 -4.65 9.07
CA ARG A 119 0.03 -5.11 10.22
C ARG A 119 0.60 -3.94 11.03
N ARG A 120 0.96 -2.84 10.37
CA ARG A 120 1.49 -1.62 11.00
C ARG A 120 0.39 -0.73 11.58
N LEU A 121 -0.75 -0.63 10.89
CA LEU A 121 -1.85 0.26 11.28
C LEU A 121 -2.59 -0.26 12.52
N PHE A 122 -2.79 -1.58 12.60
CA PHE A 122 -3.54 -2.18 13.69
C PHE A 122 -2.63 -2.86 14.72
N PRO A 123 -2.71 -2.47 16.00
CA PRO A 123 -1.88 -3.08 17.04
C PRO A 123 -2.34 -4.48 17.47
N ASP A 124 -3.56 -4.89 17.11
CA ASP A 124 -4.19 -6.17 17.45
C ASP A 124 -3.36 -7.38 17.01
N SER A 125 -3.15 -8.34 17.91
CA SER A 125 -2.39 -9.56 17.66
C SER A 125 -3.07 -10.48 16.64
N ILE A 126 -4.41 -10.53 16.61
CA ILE A 126 -5.16 -11.37 15.66
C ILE A 126 -4.96 -10.84 14.24
N ILE A 127 -5.07 -9.52 14.05
CA ILE A 127 -4.85 -8.90 12.73
C ILE A 127 -3.43 -9.12 12.25
N LYS A 128 -2.43 -9.00 13.13
CA LYS A 128 -1.04 -9.28 12.80
C LYS A 128 -0.85 -10.73 12.35
N MET A 129 -1.43 -11.69 13.08
CA MET A 129 -1.41 -13.11 12.71
C MET A 129 -2.07 -13.36 11.36
N LEU A 130 -3.23 -12.74 11.09
CA LEU A 130 -3.91 -12.83 9.79
C LEU A 130 -3.07 -12.22 8.66
N CYS A 131 -2.41 -11.08 8.90
CA CYS A 131 -1.54 -10.46 7.91
C CYS A 131 -0.31 -11.33 7.61
N ASP A 132 0.32 -11.90 8.64
CA ASP A 132 1.48 -12.78 8.49
C ASP A 132 1.12 -14.07 7.76
N GLY A 133 0.00 -14.69 8.11
CA GLY A 133 -0.55 -15.84 7.39
C GLY A 133 -0.92 -15.51 5.94
N GLY A 134 -1.53 -14.35 5.71
CA GLY A 134 -1.85 -13.85 4.37
C GLY A 134 -0.61 -13.62 3.50
N MET A 135 0.46 -13.07 4.06
CA MET A 135 1.73 -12.88 3.34
C MET A 135 2.36 -14.22 2.96
N ALA A 136 2.37 -15.20 3.87
CA ALA A 136 2.86 -16.54 3.58
C ALA A 136 2.03 -17.23 2.49
N PHE A 137 0.70 -17.17 2.58
CA PHE A 137 -0.21 -17.71 1.57
C PHE A 137 0.02 -17.09 0.19
N LEU A 138 0.10 -15.75 0.12
CA LEU A 138 0.36 -15.05 -1.14
C LEU A 138 1.73 -15.41 -1.73
N GLY A 139 2.75 -15.60 -0.90
CA GLY A 139 4.08 -16.02 -1.36
C GLY A 139 4.08 -17.41 -1.97
N LEU A 140 3.45 -18.37 -1.31
CA LEU A 140 3.28 -19.73 -1.83
C LEU A 140 2.44 -19.73 -3.11
N TRP A 141 1.35 -18.96 -3.12
CA TRP A 141 0.49 -18.82 -4.28
C TRP A 141 1.23 -18.21 -5.46
N PHE A 142 2.01 -17.15 -5.24
CA PHE A 142 2.82 -16.53 -6.29
C PHE A 142 3.76 -17.56 -6.95
N ILE A 143 4.48 -18.35 -6.16
CA ILE A 143 5.35 -19.41 -6.70
C ILE A 143 4.55 -20.43 -7.52
N ALA A 144 3.39 -20.87 -7.00
CA ALA A 144 2.50 -21.79 -7.71
C ALA A 144 2.01 -21.19 -9.04
N GLN A 145 1.64 -19.91 -9.08
CA GLN A 145 1.22 -19.24 -10.30
C GLN A 145 2.32 -19.15 -11.36
N GLN A 146 3.56 -18.90 -10.96
CA GLN A 146 4.69 -18.89 -11.89
C GLN A 146 4.93 -20.28 -12.49
N ILE A 147 4.86 -21.32 -11.66
CA ILE A 147 4.97 -22.72 -12.12
C ILE A 147 3.81 -23.07 -13.08
N LEU A 148 2.56 -22.77 -12.71
CA LEU A 148 1.38 -23.00 -13.54
C LEU A 148 1.48 -22.29 -14.89
N SER A 149 2.02 -21.06 -14.91
CA SER A 149 2.24 -20.30 -16.13
C SER A 149 3.33 -20.92 -17.01
N ALA A 150 4.38 -21.47 -16.41
CA ALA A 150 5.47 -22.15 -17.13
C ALA A 150 5.05 -23.50 -17.74
N ILE A 151 4.16 -24.26 -17.07
CA ILE A 151 3.65 -25.57 -17.54
C ILE A 151 2.38 -25.48 -18.39
N SER A 152 1.94 -24.27 -18.71
CA SER A 152 0.80 -24.06 -19.62
C SER A 152 1.20 -24.42 -21.06
N CYS A 153 0.25 -24.94 -21.84
CA CYS A 153 0.54 -25.50 -23.16
C CYS A 153 1.24 -24.51 -24.11
N GLU A 154 0.83 -23.25 -24.11
CA GLU A 154 1.42 -22.23 -24.99
C GLU A 154 2.85 -21.87 -24.57
N SER A 155 3.11 -21.77 -23.26
CA SER A 155 4.45 -21.55 -22.73
C SER A 155 5.39 -22.71 -23.03
N LEU A 156 4.92 -23.95 -22.89
CA LEU A 156 5.70 -25.16 -23.21
C LEU A 156 6.04 -25.22 -24.70
N MET A 157 5.10 -24.90 -25.58
CA MET A 157 5.37 -24.88 -27.03
C MET A 157 6.41 -23.81 -27.40
N MET A 158 6.50 -22.72 -26.64
CA MET A 158 7.52 -21.67 -26.84
C MET A 158 8.90 -22.04 -26.27
N ILE A 159 8.94 -22.62 -25.06
CA ILE A 159 10.18 -22.91 -24.33
C ILE A 159 10.81 -24.24 -24.78
N ALA A 160 9.97 -25.25 -25.03
CA ALA A 160 10.36 -26.61 -25.38
C ALA A 160 9.44 -27.16 -26.49
N PRO A 161 9.59 -26.70 -27.74
CA PRO A 161 8.71 -27.07 -28.86
C PRO A 161 8.72 -28.58 -29.20
N THR A 162 9.72 -29.33 -28.72
CA THR A 162 9.83 -30.79 -28.88
C THR A 162 9.11 -31.59 -27.80
N TYR A 163 8.55 -30.94 -26.78
CA TYR A 163 7.83 -31.60 -25.69
C TYR A 163 6.50 -32.18 -26.18
N ARG A 164 6.32 -33.49 -25.99
CA ARG A 164 5.10 -34.23 -26.37
C ARG A 164 4.30 -34.77 -25.17
N GLY A 165 4.63 -34.32 -23.96
CA GLY A 165 3.89 -34.71 -22.75
C GLY A 165 2.58 -33.94 -22.60
N GLY A 166 1.81 -34.26 -21.57
CA GLY A 166 0.59 -33.53 -21.23
C GLY A 166 0.90 -32.13 -20.69
N CYS A 167 0.12 -31.13 -21.12
CA CYS A 167 0.21 -29.76 -20.66
C CYS A 167 -1.17 -29.28 -20.17
N ILE A 168 -1.19 -28.23 -19.34
CA ILE A 168 -2.44 -27.67 -18.83
C ILE A 168 -2.98 -26.64 -19.83
N ALA A 169 -4.27 -26.74 -20.14
CA ALA A 169 -4.95 -25.77 -21.00
C ALA A 169 -4.90 -24.35 -20.38
N ASN A 170 -4.52 -23.36 -21.19
CA ASN A 170 -4.38 -21.96 -20.76
C ASN A 170 -5.66 -21.41 -20.12
N ALA A 171 -6.83 -21.77 -20.67
CA ALA A 171 -8.12 -21.36 -20.15
C ALA A 171 -8.35 -21.83 -18.70
N THR A 172 -7.80 -22.99 -18.32
CA THR A 172 -7.88 -23.51 -16.95
C THR A 172 -6.95 -22.72 -16.03
N VAL A 173 -5.71 -22.50 -16.45
CA VAL A 173 -4.72 -21.71 -15.69
C VAL A 173 -5.23 -20.28 -15.44
N LEU A 174 -5.76 -19.62 -16.47
CA LEU A 174 -6.33 -18.27 -16.37
C LEU A 174 -7.50 -18.21 -15.39
N LEU A 175 -8.41 -19.18 -15.43
CA LEU A 175 -9.57 -19.21 -14.54
C LEU A 175 -9.16 -19.40 -13.08
N VAL A 176 -8.28 -20.36 -12.83
CA VAL A 176 -7.75 -20.64 -11.48
C VAL A 176 -7.05 -19.40 -10.94
N ASN A 177 -6.21 -18.76 -11.76
CA ASN A 177 -5.53 -17.52 -11.37
C ASN A 177 -6.50 -16.39 -11.06
N ALA A 178 -7.51 -16.18 -11.89
CA ALA A 178 -8.47 -15.10 -11.69
C ALA A 178 -9.35 -15.31 -10.44
N VAL A 179 -9.82 -16.54 -10.20
CA VAL A 179 -10.61 -16.88 -9.01
C VAL A 179 -9.81 -16.66 -7.73
N VAL A 180 -8.58 -17.16 -7.67
CA VAL A 180 -7.75 -16.98 -6.46
C VAL A 180 -7.30 -15.53 -6.29
N ASN A 181 -7.07 -14.79 -7.39
CA ASN A 181 -6.77 -13.37 -7.31
C ASN A 181 -7.92 -12.60 -6.64
N ILE A 182 -9.15 -12.82 -7.08
CA ILE A 182 -10.33 -12.19 -6.48
C ILE A 182 -10.53 -12.64 -5.03
N ALA A 183 -10.39 -13.94 -4.75
CA ALA A 183 -10.52 -14.47 -3.39
C ALA A 183 -9.50 -13.81 -2.43
N THR A 184 -8.27 -13.60 -2.89
CA THR A 184 -7.24 -12.90 -2.10
C THR A 184 -7.53 -11.42 -1.94
N ASP A 185 -8.13 -10.76 -2.93
CA ASP A 185 -8.56 -9.36 -2.81
C ASP A 185 -9.64 -9.21 -1.73
N PHE A 186 -10.66 -10.09 -1.75
CA PHE A 186 -11.68 -10.13 -0.69
C PHE A 186 -11.10 -10.46 0.68
N MET A 187 -10.16 -11.42 0.76
CA MET A 187 -9.49 -11.75 2.01
C MET A 187 -8.80 -10.51 2.60
N ILE A 188 -7.99 -9.81 1.80
CA ILE A 188 -7.27 -8.61 2.25
C ILE A 188 -8.27 -7.52 2.65
N PHE A 189 -9.34 -7.33 1.87
CA PHE A 189 -10.39 -6.36 2.15
C PHE A 189 -11.13 -6.62 3.47
N LEU A 190 -11.37 -7.88 3.83
CA LEU A 190 -12.11 -8.27 5.03
C LEU A 190 -11.31 -8.13 6.33
N ILE A 191 -9.98 -8.22 6.28
CA ILE A 191 -9.08 -8.08 7.44
C ILE A 191 -9.39 -6.81 8.25
N PRO A 192 -9.43 -5.61 7.65
CA PRO A 192 -9.71 -4.39 8.40
C PRO A 192 -11.19 -4.22 8.75
N VAL A 193 -12.14 -5.11 8.42
CA VAL A 193 -13.57 -4.87 8.69
C VAL A 193 -13.96 -5.21 10.13
N GLN A 194 -13.54 -6.38 10.62
CA GLN A 194 -13.85 -6.87 11.96
C GLN A 194 -13.44 -5.90 13.09
N PRO A 195 -12.23 -5.30 13.08
CA PRO A 195 -11.77 -4.41 14.13
C PRO A 195 -12.53 -3.08 14.18
N VAL A 196 -13.24 -2.75 13.10
CA VAL A 196 -13.84 -1.43 12.90
C VAL A 196 -15.25 -1.38 13.45
N LEU A 197 -15.95 -2.50 13.33
CA LEU A 197 -17.27 -2.69 13.90
C LEU A 197 -17.22 -2.75 15.43
N ASN A 198 -16.12 -3.26 15.99
CA ASN A 198 -16.03 -3.59 17.42
C ASN A 198 -15.34 -2.53 18.29
N LEU A 199 -14.82 -1.44 17.71
CA LEU A 199 -13.89 -0.57 18.43
C LEU A 199 -14.37 0.89 18.50
N ARG A 200 -14.60 1.38 19.73
CA ARG A 200 -14.94 2.78 20.06
C ARG A 200 -13.75 3.72 19.81
N MET A 201 -13.36 3.87 18.55
CA MET A 201 -12.22 4.67 18.14
C MET A 201 -12.59 6.14 17.96
N SER A 202 -11.63 7.04 18.20
CA SER A 202 -11.80 8.47 17.91
C SER A 202 -12.14 8.66 16.42
N ILE A 203 -12.98 9.68 16.12
CA ILE A 203 -13.43 10.02 14.76
C ILE A 203 -12.26 10.07 13.77
N ARG A 204 -11.09 10.53 14.25
CA ARG A 204 -9.86 10.59 13.46
C ARG A 204 -9.39 9.20 13.00
N ARG A 205 -9.37 8.16 13.85
CA ARG A 205 -8.98 6.80 13.44
C ARG A 205 -10.06 6.13 12.57
N LYS A 206 -11.34 6.40 12.87
CA LYS A 206 -12.48 5.89 12.11
C LYS A 206 -12.46 6.34 10.64
N ALA A 207 -12.08 7.58 10.36
CA ALA A 207 -11.97 8.10 8.99
C ALA A 207 -10.84 7.44 8.17
N GLN A 208 -9.71 7.11 8.79
CA GLN A 208 -8.59 6.42 8.14
C GLN A 208 -9.00 5.04 7.62
N ILE A 209 -9.72 4.34 8.48
CA ILE A 209 -10.23 3.02 8.23
C ILE A 209 -11.29 3.04 7.13
N LEU A 210 -12.23 4.00 7.18
CA LEU A 210 -13.27 4.15 6.16
C LEU A 210 -12.66 4.39 4.78
N LEU A 211 -11.61 5.21 4.69
CA LEU A 211 -10.90 5.48 3.44
C LEU A 211 -10.26 4.21 2.88
N VAL A 212 -9.57 3.44 3.70
CA VAL A 212 -8.98 2.15 3.29
C VAL A 212 -10.06 1.17 2.82
N PHE A 213 -11.19 1.11 3.53
CA PHE A 213 -12.33 0.27 3.17
C PHE A 213 -12.94 0.66 1.81
N CYS A 214 -13.20 1.96 1.58
CA CYS A 214 -13.72 2.43 0.30
C CYS A 214 -12.78 2.10 -0.87
N LEU A 215 -11.47 2.27 -0.67
CA LEU A 215 -10.46 1.94 -1.69
C LEU A 215 -10.39 0.44 -1.98
N GLY A 216 -10.55 -0.40 -0.95
CA GLY A 216 -10.63 -1.85 -1.11
C GLY A 216 -11.84 -2.29 -1.93
N LEU A 217 -13.02 -1.68 -1.71
CA LEU A 217 -14.21 -1.95 -2.52
C LEU A 217 -14.01 -1.60 -4.00
N VAL A 218 -13.37 -0.47 -4.28
CA VAL A 218 -13.06 -0.05 -5.66
C VAL A 218 -12.12 -1.06 -6.32
N ALA A 219 -11.07 -1.51 -5.61
CA ALA A 219 -10.16 -2.53 -6.13
C ALA A 219 -10.89 -3.84 -6.45
N CYS A 220 -11.73 -4.35 -5.53
CA CYS A 220 -12.52 -5.55 -5.75
C CYS A 220 -13.47 -5.42 -6.96
N ALA A 221 -14.12 -4.26 -7.14
CA ALA A 221 -14.99 -4.02 -8.29
C ALA A 221 -14.22 -4.11 -9.61
N ILE A 222 -13.02 -3.51 -9.68
CA ILE A 222 -12.18 -3.55 -10.88
C ILE A 222 -11.73 -4.99 -11.17
N SER A 223 -11.36 -5.77 -10.16
CA SER A 223 -10.97 -7.17 -10.31
C SER A 223 -12.10 -8.05 -10.84
N ILE A 224 -13.35 -7.80 -10.43
CA ILE A 224 -14.54 -8.49 -10.96
C ILE A 224 -14.73 -8.17 -12.44
N VAL A 225 -14.66 -6.89 -12.83
CA VAL A 225 -14.81 -6.49 -14.23
C VAL A 225 -13.74 -7.18 -15.10
N ARG A 226 -12.49 -7.19 -14.64
CA ARG A 226 -11.40 -7.89 -15.34
C ARG A 226 -11.68 -9.38 -15.52
N LEU A 227 -12.20 -10.07 -14.49
CA LEU A 227 -12.56 -11.49 -14.62
C LEU A 227 -13.63 -11.70 -15.71
N LEU A 228 -14.65 -10.83 -15.77
CA LEU A 228 -15.69 -10.91 -16.80
C LEU A 228 -15.12 -10.73 -18.21
N GLU A 229 -14.10 -9.89 -18.37
CA GLU A 229 -13.42 -9.74 -19.66
C GLU A 229 -12.52 -10.94 -19.98
N ALA A 230 -11.80 -11.46 -18.98
CA ALA A 230 -10.93 -12.62 -19.16
C ALA A 230 -11.72 -13.90 -19.52
N THR A 231 -12.98 -14.05 -19.08
CA THR A 231 -13.81 -15.19 -19.47
C THR A 231 -14.28 -15.11 -20.91
N LYS A 232 -14.43 -13.91 -21.50
CA LYS A 232 -14.79 -13.76 -22.92
C LYS A 232 -13.72 -14.32 -23.86
N ILE A 233 -12.43 -14.26 -23.47
CA ILE A 233 -11.31 -14.83 -24.25
C ILE A 233 -11.50 -16.33 -24.49
N LYS A 234 -12.15 -17.06 -23.58
CA LYS A 234 -12.32 -18.52 -23.71
C LYS A 234 -13.21 -18.94 -24.88
N SER A 235 -14.08 -18.04 -25.34
CA SER A 235 -15.01 -18.27 -26.45
C SER A 235 -14.78 -17.29 -27.61
N ALA A 236 -13.64 -16.59 -27.58
CA ALA A 236 -13.32 -15.53 -28.52
C ALA A 236 -13.07 -16.10 -29.93
N ILE A 237 -13.82 -15.57 -30.89
CA ILE A 237 -13.55 -15.75 -32.32
C ILE A 237 -12.35 -14.88 -32.73
N ASP A 238 -12.12 -13.75 -32.03
CA ASP A 238 -11.01 -12.82 -32.28
C ASP A 238 -10.08 -12.63 -31.05
N PRO A 239 -9.09 -13.53 -30.84
CA PRO A 239 -8.23 -13.47 -29.66
C PRO A 239 -7.43 -12.16 -29.53
N LEU A 240 -6.99 -11.55 -30.63
CA LEU A 240 -6.23 -10.28 -30.60
C LEU A 240 -7.08 -9.05 -30.27
N TRP A 241 -8.38 -9.11 -30.56
CA TRP A 241 -9.33 -8.03 -30.26
C TRP A 241 -9.81 -8.09 -28.80
N ASP A 242 -10.13 -9.30 -28.34
CA ASP A 242 -10.65 -9.54 -26.99
C ASP A 242 -9.53 -9.46 -25.94
N SER A 243 -8.30 -9.86 -26.28
CA SER A 243 -7.15 -9.69 -25.40
C SER A 243 -6.83 -8.22 -25.12
N ALA A 244 -7.16 -7.30 -26.04
CA ALA A 244 -6.93 -5.87 -25.82
C ALA A 244 -7.73 -5.34 -24.61
N GLU A 245 -8.96 -5.82 -24.45
CA GLU A 245 -9.84 -5.43 -23.34
C GLU A 245 -9.32 -5.93 -22.00
N THR A 246 -8.89 -7.19 -21.97
CA THR A 246 -8.25 -7.76 -20.78
C THR A 246 -6.96 -7.03 -20.41
N THR A 247 -6.19 -6.56 -21.39
CA THR A 247 -5.00 -5.74 -21.15
C THR A 247 -5.36 -4.37 -20.57
N TYR A 248 -6.42 -3.69 -21.03
CA TYR A 248 -6.90 -2.43 -20.43
C TYR A 248 -7.18 -2.59 -18.95
N TRP A 249 -8.01 -3.58 -18.62
CA TRP A 249 -8.43 -3.81 -17.25
C TRP A 249 -7.28 -4.24 -16.35
N SER A 250 -6.30 -4.98 -16.88
CA SER A 250 -5.11 -5.38 -16.12
C SER A 250 -4.22 -4.17 -15.76
N ILE A 251 -4.03 -3.21 -16.69
CA ILE A 251 -3.27 -1.98 -16.42
C ILE A 251 -4.02 -1.10 -15.42
N ILE A 252 -5.34 -0.93 -15.60
CA ILE A 252 -6.17 -0.14 -14.70
C ILE A 252 -6.14 -0.71 -13.29
N GLU A 253 -6.40 -2.01 -13.14
CA GLU A 253 -6.41 -2.71 -11.85
C GLU A 253 -5.10 -2.53 -11.09
N LEU A 254 -3.97 -2.75 -11.77
CA LEU A 254 -2.67 -2.67 -11.13
C LEU A 254 -2.35 -1.25 -10.65
N ASN A 255 -2.56 -0.25 -11.51
CA ASN A 255 -2.26 1.14 -11.19
C ASN A 255 -3.25 1.74 -10.19
N VAL A 256 -4.53 1.36 -10.26
CA VAL A 256 -5.51 1.75 -9.24
C VAL A 256 -5.18 1.09 -7.90
N GLY A 257 -4.72 -0.17 -7.89
CA GLY A 257 -4.21 -0.82 -6.67
C GLY A 257 -3.05 -0.04 -6.03
N ILE A 258 -2.08 0.40 -6.84
CA ILE A 258 -0.95 1.23 -6.39
C ILE A 258 -1.43 2.61 -5.90
N LEU A 259 -2.34 3.26 -6.62
CA LEU A 259 -2.96 4.52 -6.23
C LEU A 259 -3.66 4.39 -4.87
N CYS A 260 -4.49 3.36 -4.70
CA CYS A 260 -5.18 3.05 -3.46
C CYS A 260 -4.19 2.84 -2.30
N ALA A 261 -3.11 2.08 -2.55
CA ALA A 261 -2.04 1.89 -1.58
C ALA A 261 -1.45 3.23 -1.18
N CYS A 262 -1.11 4.11 -2.13
CA CYS A 262 -0.55 5.44 -1.87
C CYS A 262 -1.51 6.36 -1.09
N LEU A 263 -2.78 6.41 -1.50
CA LEU A 263 -3.83 7.26 -0.91
C LEU A 263 -4.06 6.96 0.57
N SER A 264 -3.98 5.69 0.98
CA SER A 264 -4.12 5.29 2.38
C SER A 264 -3.15 5.99 3.35
N THR A 265 -1.99 6.46 2.83
CA THR A 265 -0.96 7.15 3.62
C THR A 265 -0.86 8.67 3.41
N LEU A 266 -1.58 9.21 2.41
CA LEU A 266 -1.47 10.62 2.03
C LEU A 266 -2.29 11.56 2.93
N ARG A 267 -3.10 11.04 3.86
CA ARG A 267 -3.91 11.84 4.78
C ARG A 267 -3.17 12.98 5.50
N PRO A 268 -2.00 12.78 6.16
CA PRO A 268 -1.28 13.87 6.81
C PRO A 268 -0.81 14.97 5.84
N LEU A 269 -0.61 14.65 4.56
CA LEU A 269 -0.33 15.64 3.52
C LEU A 269 -1.56 16.52 3.26
N ILE A 270 -2.75 15.89 3.12
CA ILE A 270 -3.99 16.63 2.85
C ILE A 270 -4.33 17.56 4.04
N GLN A 271 -4.10 17.11 5.28
CA GLN A 271 -4.29 17.96 6.46
C GLN A 271 -3.33 19.16 6.52
N LYS A 272 -2.11 19.02 5.97
CA LYS A 272 -1.09 20.08 5.98
C LYS A 272 -1.28 21.10 4.86
N PHE A 273 -1.66 20.66 3.66
CA PHE A 273 -1.73 21.51 2.46
C PHE A 273 -3.16 21.94 2.08
N ALA A 274 -4.18 21.21 2.52
CA ALA A 274 -5.57 21.53 2.24
C ALA A 274 -6.48 21.25 3.46
N PRO A 275 -6.28 21.97 4.58
CA PRO A 275 -7.08 21.77 5.80
C PRO A 275 -8.59 21.98 5.58
N GLY A 276 -9.00 22.68 4.52
CA GLY A 276 -10.41 22.87 4.14
C GLY A 276 -11.08 21.69 3.43
N LEU A 277 -10.35 20.71 2.90
CA LEU A 277 -10.91 19.53 2.21
C LEU A 277 -11.33 18.42 3.18
N LEU A 278 -10.69 18.32 4.35
CA LEU A 278 -11.13 17.46 5.45
C LEU A 278 -11.76 18.36 6.50
N GLY A 279 -13.07 18.60 6.37
CA GLY A 279 -13.84 19.55 7.18
C GLY A 279 -13.41 19.60 8.65
N SER A 280 -13.16 20.83 9.10
CA SER A 280 -12.93 21.18 10.50
C SER A 280 -14.17 20.84 11.31
N ALA A 281 -14.19 19.66 11.91
CA ALA A 281 -15.15 19.28 12.95
C ALA A 281 -14.47 19.38 14.31
N ASP A 282 -14.01 20.57 14.68
CA ASP A 282 -13.60 20.90 16.05
C ASP A 282 -13.95 22.37 16.31
N ASN A 283 -15.25 22.64 16.46
CA ASN A 283 -15.78 23.83 17.15
C ASN A 283 -16.72 23.38 18.28
N TYR A 284 -16.25 22.48 19.14
CA TYR A 284 -16.81 22.38 20.49
C TYR A 284 -16.12 23.44 21.35
N SER A 285 -16.69 24.64 21.33
CA SER A 285 -16.46 25.64 22.36
C SER A 285 -16.89 25.03 23.69
N HIS A 286 -15.95 24.50 24.46
CA HIS A 286 -16.14 24.29 25.88
C HIS A 286 -16.40 25.67 26.48
N LYS A 287 -17.67 26.02 26.69
CA LYS A 287 -18.03 27.06 27.64
C LYS A 287 -17.53 26.57 29.00
N LEU A 288 -16.37 27.06 29.42
CA LEU A 288 -15.99 27.05 30.83
C LEU A 288 -17.15 27.69 31.60
N PRO A 289 -17.65 27.05 32.68
CA PRO A 289 -18.62 27.71 33.53
C PRO A 289 -17.91 28.91 34.17
N THR A 290 -18.35 30.11 33.82
CA THR A 290 -18.00 31.33 34.52
C THR A 290 -18.42 31.17 35.98
N ILE A 291 -17.47 30.93 36.87
CA ILE A 291 -17.69 31.05 38.31
C ILE A 291 -17.98 32.53 38.56
N GLN A 292 -19.25 32.85 38.84
CA GLN A 292 -19.63 34.15 39.38
C GLN A 292 -19.19 34.19 40.84
N THR A 293 -18.08 34.87 41.13
CA THR A 293 -17.73 35.28 42.48
C THR A 293 -18.70 36.38 42.94
N TRP A 294 -19.67 35.98 43.75
CA TRP A 294 -20.50 36.89 44.52
C TRP A 294 -19.67 37.50 45.66
N THR A 295 -19.35 38.79 45.57
CA THR A 295 -18.88 39.58 46.71
C THR A 295 -20.06 40.29 47.34
N GLY A 296 -20.59 39.72 48.42
CA GLY A 296 -21.64 40.30 49.25
C GLY A 296 -21.29 40.14 50.73
N ALA A 297 -21.31 41.23 51.48
CA ALA A 297 -20.78 41.38 52.82
C ALA A 297 -21.64 40.79 53.95
N SER A 298 -20.96 40.50 55.07
CA SER A 298 -21.39 40.56 56.47
C SER A 298 -22.47 39.59 56.99
N GLY A 299 -22.08 38.76 57.97
CA GLY A 299 -23.00 38.04 58.85
C GLY A 299 -22.30 37.01 59.73
N THR A 300 -22.06 37.34 61.00
CA THR A 300 -21.66 36.43 62.08
C THR A 300 -22.77 35.44 62.42
N VAL A 301 -22.52 34.12 62.34
CA VAL A 301 -23.23 33.10 63.15
C VAL A 301 -22.30 31.91 63.43
N SER A 302 -22.31 31.50 64.70
CA SER A 302 -21.68 30.34 65.32
C SER A 302 -22.43 29.03 64.98
N GLY A 303 -21.70 27.92 64.84
CA GLY A 303 -22.22 26.59 65.19
C GLY A 303 -22.26 25.51 64.10
N ASP A 304 -21.35 24.56 64.29
CA ASP A 304 -21.56 23.11 64.21
C ASP A 304 -21.22 22.29 62.93
N ARG A 305 -20.66 21.12 63.26
CA ARG A 305 -20.05 20.00 62.53
C ARG A 305 -20.50 19.70 61.09
N GLY A 306 -19.50 19.50 60.22
CA GLY A 306 -19.61 18.73 58.98
C GLY A 306 -18.21 18.40 58.44
N ARG A 307 -17.81 17.14 58.56
CA ARG A 307 -16.48 16.62 58.20
C ARG A 307 -16.59 15.97 56.83
N ASP A 308 -16.05 16.61 55.78
CA ASP A 308 -15.82 15.95 54.50
C ASP A 308 -14.41 16.24 53.98
N ILE A 309 -13.66 15.14 53.85
CA ILE A 309 -12.26 15.07 53.43
C ILE A 309 -12.27 15.00 51.90
N HIS A 310 -11.82 16.06 51.23
CA HIS A 310 -11.35 15.96 49.85
C HIS A 310 -9.86 16.26 49.84
N LYS A 311 -9.06 15.22 49.57
CA LYS A 311 -7.61 15.31 49.42
C LYS A 311 -7.28 16.02 48.12
N ASP A 312 -6.52 17.09 48.24
CA ASP A 312 -5.83 17.74 47.13
C ASP A 312 -4.78 16.79 46.54
N LEU A 313 -4.89 16.48 45.25
CA LEU A 313 -3.75 16.03 44.44
C LEU A 313 -3.41 17.17 43.49
N GLU A 314 -2.53 18.06 43.93
CA GLU A 314 -1.81 18.98 43.05
C GLU A 314 -0.86 18.18 42.15
N PHE A 315 -1.14 18.15 40.85
CA PHE A 315 -0.20 17.69 39.84
C PHE A 315 0.66 18.91 39.45
N GLY A 316 1.85 19.01 40.06
CA GLY A 316 2.82 20.07 39.78
C GLY A 316 3.26 20.06 38.31
N SER A 317 2.87 21.10 37.58
CA SER A 317 3.43 21.45 36.27
C SER A 317 4.54 22.47 36.50
N THR A 318 5.79 22.02 36.56
CA THR A 318 6.95 22.92 36.50
C THR A 318 7.25 23.24 35.05
N THR A 319 6.88 24.45 34.64
CA THR A 319 7.32 25.07 33.39
C THR A 319 8.66 25.76 33.69
N GLU A 320 9.78 25.16 33.28
CA GLU A 320 11.07 25.83 33.28
C GLU A 320 11.24 26.61 31.97
N LEU A 321 11.17 27.94 32.07
CA LEU A 321 11.81 28.86 31.13
C LEU A 321 12.19 30.13 31.90
N ARG A 322 13.42 30.17 32.44
CA ARG A 322 14.07 31.42 32.82
C ARG A 322 15.39 31.53 32.07
N ALA A 323 15.39 32.43 31.09
CA ALA A 323 16.61 33.01 30.55
C ALA A 323 17.14 34.03 31.56
N ASP A 324 18.43 34.00 31.85
CA ASP A 324 19.14 35.17 32.33
C ASP A 324 20.59 35.11 31.83
N GLY A 325 20.95 36.11 31.03
CA GLY A 325 22.31 36.41 30.68
C GLY A 325 22.69 37.73 31.34
N GLY A 326 23.89 37.80 31.90
CA GLY A 326 24.62 39.06 31.97
C GLY A 326 25.19 39.50 33.32
N VAL A 327 26.46 39.16 33.52
CA VAL A 327 27.57 40.10 33.82
C VAL A 327 27.80 40.62 35.26
N SER A 328 29.05 40.34 35.70
CA SER A 328 30.00 41.13 36.51
C SER A 328 30.07 40.94 38.03
N GLY A 329 31.29 40.62 38.49
CA GLY A 329 31.76 40.86 39.86
C GLY A 329 32.78 39.85 40.41
N LYS A 330 34.07 40.02 40.09
CA LYS A 330 35.22 39.52 40.90
C LYS A 330 35.51 40.54 42.04
N PRO A 331 36.45 40.34 43.01
CA PRO A 331 37.34 39.20 43.33
C PRO A 331 37.44 38.83 44.86
N GLY A 332 38.18 37.77 45.19
CA GLY A 332 38.78 37.52 46.54
C GLY A 332 38.99 36.02 46.80
N SER A 333 40.23 35.50 46.75
CA SER A 333 41.06 35.04 47.90
C SER A 333 40.33 34.06 48.84
N SER A 334 40.77 32.84 49.19
CA SER A 334 42.13 32.31 49.42
C SER A 334 42.01 30.86 49.93
N VAL A 335 42.99 30.01 49.55
CA VAL A 335 43.73 29.03 50.39
C VAL A 335 43.05 27.76 50.95
N GLY A 336 43.80 26.65 50.82
CA GLY A 336 43.74 25.40 51.60
C GLY A 336 43.02 24.27 50.87
N GLY A 337 43.56 23.07 50.61
CA GLY A 337 44.67 22.34 51.22
C GLY A 337 44.27 20.86 51.25
N ASP A 338 45.24 19.97 51.09
CA ASP A 338 45.23 18.53 51.43
C ASP A 338 44.74 17.48 50.40
N SER A 339 45.75 16.99 49.67
CA SER A 339 46.17 15.58 49.52
C SER A 339 45.34 14.47 50.17
N PHE A 340 45.12 13.36 49.45
CA PHE A 340 45.79 12.07 49.71
C PHE A 340 45.49 11.01 48.62
N ASP A 341 46.59 10.55 48.01
CA ASP A 341 46.98 9.23 47.50
C ASP A 341 45.99 8.17 46.98
N GLY A 342 46.49 7.46 45.94
CA GLY A 342 46.47 5.99 46.01
C GLY A 342 46.42 5.22 44.70
N GLU A 343 47.53 5.18 43.96
CA GLU A 343 47.79 4.28 42.82
C GLU A 343 47.70 2.77 43.13
N ARG A 344 47.28 1.99 42.12
CA ARG A 344 47.91 0.76 41.54
C ARG A 344 46.89 0.08 40.59
N GLY A 345 47.13 -0.24 39.31
CA GLY A 345 48.32 -0.81 38.66
C GLY A 345 48.17 -2.35 38.63
N ASN A 346 47.54 -2.96 37.61
CA ASN A 346 48.07 -3.51 36.35
C ASN A 346 48.37 -5.04 36.41
N GLU A 347 48.41 -5.69 35.23
CA GLU A 347 48.76 -7.10 34.91
C GLU A 347 47.60 -8.13 35.03
N GLY A 348 47.24 -8.99 34.06
CA GLY A 348 47.82 -9.42 32.78
C GLY A 348 48.34 -10.86 32.85
N PHE A 349 47.59 -11.89 32.39
CA PHE A 349 48.15 -13.18 31.91
C PHE A 349 47.13 -14.16 31.26
N ILE A 350 47.42 -14.53 30.00
CA ILE A 350 47.42 -15.86 29.31
C ILE A 350 46.22 -16.84 29.38
N GLY A 351 45.59 -17.05 28.21
CA GLY A 351 45.74 -18.25 27.34
C GLY A 351 45.02 -19.57 27.67
N GLY A 352 44.34 -20.16 26.67
CA GLY A 352 43.89 -21.56 26.70
C GLY A 352 43.02 -21.97 25.51
N SER A 353 43.57 -22.80 24.62
CA SER A 353 42.96 -23.42 23.44
C SER A 353 42.23 -24.73 23.79
N GLY A 354 41.22 -25.14 23.02
CA GLY A 354 40.61 -26.48 23.17
C GLY A 354 39.41 -26.75 22.28
N LYS A 355 39.65 -27.44 21.16
CA LYS A 355 38.64 -28.10 20.30
C LYS A 355 37.97 -29.26 21.03
N VAL A 356 36.68 -29.49 20.75
CA VAL A 356 36.12 -30.79 20.32
C VAL A 356 35.03 -30.48 19.29
#